data_AF-A0A9P7FYP6-F1
#
_entry.id   AF-A0A9P7FYP6-F1
#
_cell.length_a   1.000
_cell.length_b   1.000
_cell.length_c   1.000
_cell.angle_alpha   90.00
_cell.angle_beta   90.00
_cell.angle_gamma   90.00
#
_symmetry.space_group_name_H-M   'P 1'
#
loop_
_entity.id
_entity.type
_entity.pdbx_description
1 polymer ?
#
loop_
_entity_poly.entity_id
_entity_poly.type
_entity_poly.pdbx_seq_one_letter_code
_entity_poly.pdbx_strand_id
1 'polypeptide(L)'
;MSVSRPRSRLQEEDDDLYSYFNKSVSAVQAHADHFEQEYARPALRTSQAFFDERPIAADFFICKENAVIHNSTSRGLSIFAVTSFTIMALTSTVIASATVVLTLLSLLVLTLLITLVSAGFLTLSGVSIYSFASLLGFVHTDGRQGVSKWMQHMSDFLLGSISVMGSPRDQRDTEWTDDEGHEHEFDDGLELDLEPDVKQEEVEPKLEEDAVHDSPFDSPRQAVLTPNEGGDDADVFG
;
A
#
# COMPACT_ATOMS: atom_id res chain seq x y z
N MET A 1 -67.05 -3.29 11.74
CA MET A 1 -66.24 -4.16 10.86
C MET A 1 -64.87 -4.30 11.50
N SER A 2 -64.62 -5.43 12.15
CA SER A 2 -63.39 -5.70 12.89
C SER A 2 -62.49 -6.57 12.01
N VAL A 3 -61.39 -5.99 11.53
CA VAL A 3 -60.44 -6.70 10.67
C VAL A 3 -59.62 -7.65 11.53
N SER A 4 -59.92 -8.95 11.42
CA SER A 4 -59.12 -10.02 12.04
C SER A 4 -57.74 -10.04 11.37
N ARG A 5 -56.72 -9.56 12.09
CA ARG A 5 -55.33 -9.60 11.62
C ARG A 5 -54.79 -11.03 11.70
N PRO A 6 -54.03 -11.49 10.70
CA PRO A 6 -53.47 -12.84 10.65
C PRO A 6 -52.35 -12.99 11.68
N ARG A 7 -52.69 -13.48 12.88
CA ARG A 7 -51.73 -13.77 13.97
C ARG A 7 -51.13 -15.19 13.93
N SER A 8 -51.63 -16.07 13.06
CA SER A 8 -51.27 -17.49 13.10
C SER A 8 -49.88 -17.82 12.56
N ARG A 9 -49.35 -17.06 11.57
CA ARG A 9 -48.07 -17.42 10.95
C ARG A 9 -46.85 -17.17 11.83
N LEU A 10 -46.87 -16.10 12.63
CA LEU A 10 -45.77 -15.81 13.56
C LEU A 10 -45.71 -16.84 14.70
N GLN A 11 -46.86 -17.37 15.11
CA GLN A 11 -46.93 -18.35 16.18
C GLN A 11 -46.38 -19.71 15.74
N GLU A 12 -46.63 -20.12 14.50
CA GLU A 12 -46.04 -21.34 13.91
C GLU A 12 -44.51 -21.22 13.76
N GLU A 13 -44.00 -20.06 13.35
CA GLU A 13 -42.55 -19.82 13.23
C GLU A 13 -41.85 -19.83 14.60
N ASP A 14 -42.47 -19.26 15.64
CA ASP A 14 -41.94 -19.26 17.00
C ASP A 14 -41.92 -20.68 17.61
N ASP A 15 -42.96 -21.48 17.35
CA ASP A 15 -43.05 -22.88 17.81
C ASP A 15 -41.98 -23.77 17.15
N ASP A 16 -41.70 -23.55 15.86
CA ASP A 16 -40.64 -24.26 15.13
C ASP A 16 -39.23 -23.89 15.65
N LEU A 17 -38.95 -22.61 15.88
CA LEU A 17 -37.69 -22.14 16.48
C LEU A 17 -37.46 -22.73 17.87
N TYR A 18 -38.51 -22.80 18.69
CA TYR A 18 -38.45 -23.40 20.02
C TYR A 18 -38.16 -24.91 19.96
N SER A 19 -38.74 -25.62 18.98
CA SER A 19 -38.46 -27.03 18.71
C SER A 19 -36.99 -27.28 18.33
N TYR A 20 -36.40 -26.43 17.46
CA TYR A 20 -34.98 -26.54 17.10
C TYR A 20 -34.05 -26.29 18.28
N PHE A 21 -34.35 -25.29 19.11
CA PHE A 21 -33.56 -25.03 20.33
C PHE A 21 -33.64 -26.19 21.32
N ASN A 22 -34.84 -26.73 21.57
CA ASN A 22 -34.98 -27.90 22.44
C ASN A 22 -34.26 -29.13 21.90
N LYS A 23 -34.25 -29.32 20.57
CA LYS A 23 -33.52 -30.41 19.94
C LYS A 23 -32.00 -30.23 20.06
N SER A 24 -31.47 -29.02 19.89
CA SER A 24 -30.05 -28.76 20.04
C SER A 24 -29.59 -28.89 21.50
N VAL A 25 -30.37 -28.38 22.45
CA VAL A 25 -30.10 -28.55 23.89
C VAL A 25 -30.16 -30.02 24.28
N SER A 26 -31.19 -30.76 23.85
CA SER A 26 -31.30 -32.20 24.13
C SER A 26 -30.15 -33.00 23.51
N ALA A 27 -29.69 -32.64 22.31
CA ALA A 27 -28.53 -33.27 21.68
C ALA A 27 -27.24 -32.99 22.45
N VAL A 28 -26.98 -31.74 22.84
CA VAL A 28 -25.80 -31.37 23.63
C VAL A 28 -25.85 -32.04 25.00
N GLN A 29 -27.01 -32.11 25.63
CA GLN A 29 -27.18 -32.78 26.91
C GLN A 29 -26.96 -34.29 26.79
N ALA A 30 -27.52 -34.94 25.76
CA ALA A 30 -27.28 -36.37 25.52
C ALA A 30 -25.79 -36.67 25.27
N HIS A 31 -25.08 -35.80 24.54
CA HIS A 31 -23.63 -35.92 24.36
C HIS A 31 -22.85 -35.66 25.65
N ALA A 32 -23.26 -34.68 26.45
CA ALA A 32 -22.63 -34.38 27.74
C ALA A 32 -22.84 -35.53 28.74
N ASP A 33 -24.05 -36.09 28.82
CA ASP A 33 -24.38 -37.22 29.69
C ASP A 33 -23.59 -38.48 29.28
N HIS A 34 -23.46 -38.73 27.97
CA HIS A 34 -22.65 -39.82 27.43
C HIS A 34 -21.17 -39.63 27.77
N PHE A 35 -20.64 -38.42 27.58
CA PHE A 35 -19.27 -38.09 27.93
C PHE A 35 -19.01 -38.22 29.43
N GLU A 36 -19.95 -37.78 30.27
CA GLU A 36 -19.84 -37.90 31.72
C GLU A 36 -19.79 -39.36 32.14
N GLN A 37 -20.67 -40.20 31.59
CA GLN A 37 -20.74 -41.62 31.95
C GLN A 37 -19.55 -42.42 31.43
N GLU A 38 -19.12 -42.20 30.19
CA GLU A 38 -18.04 -42.99 29.57
C GLU A 38 -16.64 -42.52 29.97
N TYR A 39 -16.43 -41.22 30.17
CA TYR A 39 -15.10 -40.65 30.38
C TYR A 39 -14.96 -40.00 31.76
N ALA A 40 -15.85 -39.08 32.13
CA ALA A 40 -15.65 -38.28 33.34
C ALA A 40 -15.77 -39.10 34.63
N ARG A 41 -16.81 -39.94 34.77
CA ARG A 41 -17.03 -40.79 35.94
C ARG A 41 -15.94 -41.84 36.16
N PRO A 42 -15.52 -42.62 35.15
CA PRO A 42 -14.43 -43.56 35.35
C PRO A 42 -13.11 -42.82 35.63
N ALA A 43 -12.81 -41.72 34.94
CA ALA A 43 -11.63 -40.92 35.23
C ALA A 43 -11.61 -40.42 36.68
N LEU A 44 -12.72 -39.85 37.16
CA LEU A 44 -12.86 -39.38 38.56
C LEU A 44 -12.74 -40.52 39.58
N ARG A 45 -13.34 -41.68 39.31
CA ARG A 45 -13.20 -42.84 40.21
C ARG A 45 -11.77 -43.37 40.24
N THR A 46 -11.11 -43.41 39.09
CA THR A 46 -9.70 -43.83 39.03
C THR A 46 -8.79 -42.82 39.72
N SER A 47 -8.98 -41.52 39.50
CA SER A 47 -8.16 -40.50 40.15
C SER A 47 -8.36 -40.52 41.66
N GLN A 48 -9.60 -40.64 42.13
CA GLN A 48 -9.89 -40.76 43.56
C GLN A 48 -9.22 -41.99 44.19
N ALA A 49 -9.25 -43.14 43.53
CA ALA A 49 -8.53 -44.33 43.98
C ALA A 49 -7.00 -44.12 44.03
N PHE A 50 -6.42 -43.41 43.05
CA PHE A 50 -4.99 -43.07 43.05
C PHE A 50 -4.60 -42.07 44.15
N PHE A 51 -5.47 -41.11 44.46
CA PHE A 51 -5.25 -40.16 45.55
C PHE A 51 -5.29 -40.84 46.93
N ASP A 52 -6.21 -41.79 47.11
CA ASP A 52 -6.31 -42.55 48.36
C ASP A 52 -5.08 -43.44 48.59
N GLU A 53 -4.50 -43.99 47.52
CA GLU A 53 -3.35 -44.90 47.64
C GLU A 53 -2.01 -44.15 47.80
N ARG A 54 -1.80 -43.02 47.11
CA ARG A 54 -0.55 -42.24 47.18
C ARG A 54 -0.77 -40.73 47.01
N PRO A 55 -1.26 -40.02 48.05
CA PRO A 55 -1.61 -38.60 47.94
C PRO A 55 -0.42 -37.73 47.53
N ILE A 56 0.77 -38.02 48.06
CA ILE A 56 1.99 -37.25 47.78
C ILE A 56 2.40 -37.37 46.31
N ALA A 57 2.28 -38.55 45.69
CA ALA A 57 2.68 -38.75 44.31
C ALA A 57 1.72 -38.07 43.32
N ALA A 58 0.42 -38.08 43.62
CA ALA A 58 -0.60 -37.47 42.78
C ALA A 58 -0.45 -35.93 42.69
N ASP A 59 -0.16 -35.27 43.81
CA ASP A 59 0.11 -33.83 43.83
C ASP A 59 1.32 -33.46 42.97
N PHE A 60 2.38 -34.28 42.96
CA PHE A 60 3.54 -34.05 42.09
C PHE A 60 3.20 -34.12 40.59
N PHE A 61 2.30 -35.02 40.19
CA PHE A 61 1.88 -35.11 38.78
C PHE A 61 1.04 -33.90 38.38
N ILE A 62 0.09 -33.48 39.22
CA ILE A 62 -0.77 -32.31 38.95
C ILE A 62 0.05 -31.03 38.91
N CYS A 63 0.99 -30.85 39.85
CA CYS A 63 1.90 -29.71 39.83
C CYS A 63 2.77 -29.71 38.57
N LYS A 64 3.26 -30.88 38.13
CA LYS A 64 4.05 -30.98 36.88
C LYS A 64 3.21 -30.69 35.64
N GLU A 65 2.03 -31.28 35.53
CA GLU A 65 1.15 -31.11 34.38
C GLU A 65 0.68 -29.66 34.26
N ASN A 66 0.28 -29.05 35.37
CA ASN A 66 -0.10 -27.63 35.40
C ASN A 66 1.10 -26.72 35.05
N ALA A 67 2.31 -27.03 35.52
CA ALA A 67 3.51 -26.29 35.13
C ALA A 67 3.81 -26.42 33.63
N VAL A 68 3.62 -27.59 33.02
CA VAL A 68 3.79 -27.78 31.56
C VAL A 68 2.76 -26.98 30.77
N ILE A 69 1.48 -27.02 31.17
CA ILE A 69 0.41 -26.28 30.51
C ILE A 69 0.65 -24.78 30.60
N HIS A 70 1.01 -24.28 31.79
CA HIS A 70 1.28 -22.86 32.01
C HIS A 70 2.48 -22.39 31.18
N ASN A 71 3.58 -23.16 31.18
CA ASN A 71 4.77 -22.85 30.40
C ASN A 71 4.50 -22.90 28.89
N SER A 72 3.70 -23.86 28.41
CA SER A 72 3.33 -23.97 27.00
C SER A 72 2.47 -22.80 26.55
N THR A 73 1.44 -22.44 27.32
CA THR A 73 0.53 -21.32 27.01
C THR A 73 1.29 -19.99 27.02
N SER A 74 2.16 -19.77 28.02
CA SER A 74 3.01 -18.57 28.09
C SER A 74 3.92 -18.44 26.87
N ARG A 75 4.54 -19.54 26.44
CA ARG A 75 5.39 -19.56 25.22
C ARG A 75 4.58 -19.29 23.96
N GLY A 76 3.42 -19.92 23.82
CA GLY A 76 2.52 -19.70 22.68
C GLY A 76 2.06 -18.25 22.59
N LEU A 77 1.65 -17.67 23.72
CA LEU A 77 1.21 -16.27 23.79
C LEU A 77 2.34 -15.29 23.51
N SER A 78 3.57 -15.58 23.94
CA SER A 78 4.76 -14.79 23.61
C SER A 78 5.05 -14.80 22.11
N ILE A 79 5.08 -15.98 21.47
CA ILE A 79 5.29 -16.09 20.01
C ILE A 79 4.17 -15.39 19.24
N PHE A 80 2.92 -15.56 19.69
CA PHE A 80 1.77 -14.88 19.10
C PHE A 80 1.88 -13.36 19.20
N ALA A 81 2.28 -12.83 20.36
CA ALA A 81 2.48 -11.40 20.55
C ALA A 81 3.58 -10.85 19.64
N VAL A 82 4.73 -11.53 19.54
CA VAL A 82 5.83 -11.14 18.64
C VAL A 82 5.39 -11.19 17.18
N THR A 83 4.66 -12.23 16.78
CA THR A 83 4.13 -12.37 15.42
C THR A 83 3.11 -11.29 15.09
N SER A 84 2.18 -11.00 16.00
CA SER A 84 1.19 -9.93 15.83
C SER A 84 1.88 -8.56 15.72
N PHE A 85 2.90 -8.32 16.54
CA PHE A 85 3.65 -7.06 16.51
C PHE A 85 4.43 -6.90 15.20
N THR A 86 5.10 -7.94 14.73
CA THR A 86 5.83 -7.91 13.44
C THR A 86 4.88 -7.71 12.25
N ILE A 87 3.71 -8.35 12.25
CA ILE A 87 2.68 -8.09 11.22
C ILE A 87 2.22 -6.64 11.26
N MET A 88 1.95 -6.07 12.44
CA MET A 88 1.58 -4.65 12.55
C MET A 88 2.71 -3.71 12.09
N ALA A 89 3.96 -4.04 12.42
CA ALA A 89 5.12 -3.26 11.96
C ALA A 89 5.25 -3.33 10.43
N LEU A 90 5.07 -4.50 9.82
CA LEU A 90 5.09 -4.68 8.37
C LEU A 90 3.95 -3.93 7.69
N THR A 91 2.72 -4.05 8.18
CA THR A 91 1.57 -3.35 7.59
C THR A 91 1.70 -1.84 7.69
N SER A 92 2.16 -1.31 8.83
CA SER A 92 2.43 0.12 9.00
C SER A 92 3.55 0.61 8.08
N THR A 93 4.62 -0.17 7.90
CA THR A 93 5.70 0.14 6.95
C THR A 93 5.19 0.17 5.51
N VAL A 94 4.37 -0.80 5.10
CA VAL A 94 3.77 -0.84 3.75
C VAL A 94 2.85 0.36 3.53
N ILE A 95 2.01 0.70 4.50
CA ILE A 95 1.13 1.87 4.42
C ILE A 95 1.95 3.15 4.31
N ALA A 96 2.97 3.32 5.16
CA ALA A 96 3.86 4.48 5.12
C ALA A 96 4.56 4.60 3.75
N SER A 97 5.14 3.50 3.25
CA SER A 97 5.77 3.46 1.94
C SER A 97 4.79 3.81 0.81
N ALA A 98 3.58 3.27 0.84
CA ALA A 98 2.56 3.56 -0.15
C ALA A 98 2.15 5.04 -0.12
N THR A 99 1.98 5.63 1.07
CA THR A 99 1.67 7.06 1.19
C THR A 99 2.75 7.94 0.60
N VAL A 100 4.04 7.64 0.88
CA VAL A 100 5.17 8.40 0.32
C VAL A 100 5.16 8.32 -1.21
N VAL A 101 4.98 7.12 -1.78
CA VAL A 101 4.93 6.93 -3.23
C VAL A 101 3.76 7.69 -3.86
N LEU A 102 2.57 7.62 -3.26
CA LEU A 102 1.39 8.36 -3.74
C LEU A 102 1.59 9.89 -3.66
N THR A 103 2.22 10.39 -2.59
CA THR A 103 2.55 11.80 -2.47
C THR A 103 3.55 12.24 -3.54
N LEU A 104 4.61 11.46 -3.78
CA LEU A 104 5.59 11.76 -4.83
C LEU A 104 4.96 11.72 -6.23
N LEU A 105 4.10 10.74 -6.50
CA LEU A 105 3.37 10.65 -7.76
C LEU A 105 2.42 11.84 -7.94
N SER A 106 1.71 12.25 -6.88
CA SER A 106 0.84 13.42 -6.92
C SER A 106 1.64 14.70 -7.18
N LEU A 107 2.80 14.87 -6.54
CA LEU A 107 3.70 15.98 -6.80
C LEU A 107 4.22 15.97 -8.24
N LEU A 108 4.59 14.80 -8.76
CA LEU A 108 5.04 14.64 -10.15
C LEU A 108 3.94 15.02 -11.15
N VAL A 109 2.71 14.57 -10.94
CA VAL A 109 1.58 14.94 -11.79
C VAL A 109 1.31 16.44 -11.72
N LEU A 110 1.39 17.03 -10.52
CA LEU A 110 1.18 18.46 -10.32
C LEU A 110 2.26 19.29 -11.04
N THR A 111 3.54 18.93 -10.89
CA THR A 111 4.64 19.65 -11.57
C THR A 111 4.52 19.51 -13.08
N LEU A 112 4.16 18.34 -13.59
CA LEU A 112 3.97 18.10 -15.02
C LEU A 112 2.80 18.93 -15.58
N LEU A 113 1.71 19.07 -14.81
CA LEU A 113 0.59 19.95 -15.16
C LEU A 113 1.02 21.42 -15.19
N ILE A 114 1.74 21.89 -14.16
CA ILE A 114 2.26 23.27 -14.11
C ILE A 114 3.17 23.53 -15.33
N THR A 115 4.12 22.64 -15.61
CA THR A 115 5.02 22.76 -16.76
C THR A 115 4.25 22.74 -18.08
N LEU A 116 3.23 21.88 -18.22
CA LEU A 116 2.38 21.83 -19.41
C LEU A 116 1.62 23.15 -19.63
N VAL A 117 1.04 23.70 -18.56
CA VAL A 117 0.33 24.98 -18.62
C VAL A 117 1.31 26.12 -18.92
N SER A 118 2.48 26.15 -18.30
CA SER A 118 3.53 27.14 -18.59
C SER A 118 4.02 27.06 -20.03
N ALA A 119 4.28 25.85 -20.53
CA ALA A 119 4.67 25.63 -21.92
C ALA A 119 3.57 26.09 -22.88
N GLY A 120 2.32 25.68 -22.64
CA GLY A 120 1.17 26.11 -23.44
C GLY A 120 0.98 27.63 -23.42
N PHE A 121 1.14 28.28 -22.27
CA PHE A 121 1.09 29.73 -22.14
C PHE A 121 2.21 30.41 -22.93
N LEU A 122 3.44 29.90 -22.85
CA LEU A 122 4.57 30.41 -23.63
C LEU A 122 4.34 30.26 -25.13
N THR A 123 3.86 29.10 -25.58
CA THR A 123 3.55 28.86 -27.00
C THR A 123 2.44 29.80 -27.47
N LEU A 124 1.36 29.95 -26.69
CA LEU A 124 0.25 30.82 -27.05
C LEU A 124 0.68 32.29 -27.07
N SER A 125 1.51 32.71 -26.11
CA SER A 125 2.09 34.05 -26.06
C SER A 125 2.99 34.31 -27.27
N GLY A 126 3.88 33.37 -27.61
CA GLY A 126 4.73 33.47 -28.79
C GLY A 126 3.93 33.56 -30.10
N VAL A 127 2.92 32.70 -30.26
CA VAL A 127 1.99 32.74 -31.41
C VAL A 127 1.24 34.06 -31.45
N SER A 128 0.79 34.59 -30.31
CA SER A 128 0.10 35.88 -30.23
C SER A 128 1.00 37.05 -30.62
N ILE A 129 2.22 37.10 -30.10
CA ILE A 129 3.22 38.14 -30.43
C ILE A 129 3.58 38.06 -31.92
N TYR A 130 3.85 36.87 -32.44
CA TYR A 130 4.14 36.66 -33.86
C TYR A 130 2.98 37.11 -34.75
N SER A 131 1.75 36.73 -34.40
CA SER A 131 0.54 37.13 -35.11
C SER A 131 0.35 38.64 -35.10
N PHE A 132 0.60 39.29 -33.96
CA PHE A 132 0.50 40.74 -33.81
C PHE A 132 1.56 41.48 -34.62
N ALA A 133 2.82 41.01 -34.57
CA ALA A 133 3.91 41.57 -35.35
C ALA A 133 3.66 41.44 -36.86
N SER A 134 3.17 40.28 -37.30
CA SER A 134 2.79 40.03 -38.70
C SER A 134 1.67 40.97 -39.14
N LEU A 135 0.60 41.08 -38.35
CA LEU A 135 -0.52 42.00 -38.62
C LEU A 135 -0.04 43.45 -38.72
N LEU A 136 0.83 43.89 -37.80
CA LEU A 136 1.38 45.24 -37.83
C LEU A 136 2.20 45.50 -39.10
N GLY A 137 2.97 44.50 -39.55
CA GLY A 137 3.68 44.53 -40.82
C GLY A 137 2.73 44.75 -42.01
N PHE A 138 1.67 43.95 -42.11
CA PHE A 138 0.68 44.07 -43.19
C PHE A 138 -0.10 45.38 -43.16
N VAL A 139 -0.44 45.89 -41.97
CA VAL A 139 -1.13 47.18 -41.82
C VAL A 139 -0.22 48.33 -42.26
N HIS A 140 1.08 48.24 -42.00
CA HIS A 140 2.03 49.28 -42.40
C HIS A 140 2.25 49.31 -43.92
N THR A 141 2.23 48.15 -44.60
CA THR A 141 2.45 48.08 -46.06
C THR A 141 1.19 48.33 -46.89
N ASP A 142 0.04 47.77 -46.49
CA ASP A 142 -1.20 47.74 -47.28
C ASP A 142 -2.38 48.53 -46.65
N GLY A 143 -2.18 49.16 -45.50
CA GLY A 143 -3.22 49.91 -44.78
C GLY A 143 -4.40 49.02 -44.35
N ARG A 144 -5.65 49.46 -44.57
CA ARG A 144 -6.86 48.70 -44.17
C ARG A 144 -7.03 47.38 -44.93
N GLN A 145 -6.51 47.25 -46.15
CA GLN A 145 -6.58 46.00 -46.91
C GLN A 145 -5.61 44.93 -46.37
N GLY A 146 -4.58 45.32 -45.62
CA GLY A 146 -3.65 44.38 -44.99
C GLY A 146 -4.33 43.41 -44.02
N VAL A 147 -5.38 43.85 -43.33
CA VAL A 147 -6.11 43.02 -42.34
C VAL A 147 -6.82 41.84 -43.01
N SER A 148 -7.46 42.05 -44.17
CA SER A 148 -8.14 40.96 -44.89
C SER A 148 -7.16 39.95 -45.47
N LYS A 149 -5.99 40.40 -45.97
CA LYS A 149 -4.93 39.50 -46.45
C LYS A 149 -4.34 38.67 -45.31
N TRP A 150 -4.07 39.30 -44.15
CA TRP A 150 -3.60 38.60 -42.97
C TRP A 150 -4.60 37.53 -42.49
N MET A 151 -5.90 37.84 -42.51
CA MET A 151 -6.93 36.89 -42.08
C MET A 151 -7.03 35.67 -43.01
N GLN A 152 -6.88 35.87 -44.32
CA GLN A 152 -6.79 34.77 -45.29
C GLN A 152 -5.54 33.91 -45.07
N HIS A 153 -4.38 34.54 -44.88
CA HIS A 153 -3.14 33.81 -44.60
C HIS A 153 -3.23 33.00 -43.29
N MET A 154 -3.86 33.56 -42.26
CA MET A 154 -4.07 32.87 -40.99
C MET A 154 -5.08 31.72 -41.12
N SER A 155 -6.16 31.89 -41.90
CA SER A 155 -7.12 30.81 -42.14
C SER A 155 -6.49 29.67 -42.92
N ASP A 156 -5.68 29.98 -43.93
CA ASP A 156 -5.01 28.98 -44.75
C ASP A 156 -3.97 28.20 -43.93
N PHE A 157 -3.25 28.88 -43.03
CA PHE A 157 -2.31 28.25 -42.10
C PHE A 157 -3.01 27.32 -41.09
N LEU A 158 -4.13 27.76 -40.50
CA LEU A 158 -4.89 26.97 -39.53
C LEU A 158 -5.64 25.79 -40.16
N LEU A 159 -6.27 25.98 -41.33
CA LEU A 159 -6.99 24.91 -42.02
C LEU A 159 -6.06 23.96 -42.77
N GLY A 160 -4.93 24.46 -43.27
CA GLY A 160 -3.89 23.65 -43.91
C GLY A 160 -3.22 22.69 -42.92
N SER A 161 -2.95 23.13 -41.69
CA SER A 161 -2.33 22.28 -40.67
C SER A 161 -3.25 21.14 -40.17
N ILE A 162 -4.56 21.35 -40.16
CA ILE A 162 -5.54 20.30 -39.79
C ILE A 162 -5.70 19.24 -40.90
N SER A 163 -5.56 19.65 -42.17
CA SER A 163 -5.74 18.74 -43.31
C SER A 163 -4.63 17.70 -43.45
N VAL A 164 -3.43 17.97 -42.90
CA VAL A 164 -2.28 17.04 -42.94
C VAL A 164 -2.47 15.81 -42.04
N MET A 165 -3.27 15.89 -40.98
CA MET A 165 -3.45 14.78 -40.03
C MET A 165 -4.62 13.84 -40.38
N GLY A 166 -5.41 14.19 -41.40
CA GLY A 166 -6.68 13.54 -41.73
C GLY A 166 -6.75 12.84 -43.08
N SER A 167 -5.65 12.72 -43.83
CA SER A 167 -5.64 11.87 -45.03
C SER A 167 -5.38 10.42 -44.60
N PRO A 168 -6.40 9.55 -44.51
CA PRO A 168 -6.17 8.11 -44.39
C PRO A 168 -5.32 7.71 -45.58
N ARG A 169 -4.07 7.44 -45.27
CA ARG A 169 -3.02 6.88 -46.09
C ARG A 169 -3.61 5.74 -46.90
N ASP A 170 -4.04 6.04 -48.12
CA ASP A 170 -4.32 5.05 -49.15
C ASP A 170 -2.96 4.56 -49.65
N GLN A 171 -2.31 3.76 -48.79
CA GLN A 171 -1.04 3.08 -49.05
C GLN A 171 -1.34 1.65 -49.54
N ARG A 172 -2.16 1.60 -50.58
CA ARG A 172 -2.41 0.50 -51.51
C ARG A 172 -2.72 1.30 -52.77
N ASP A 173 -1.78 1.58 -53.65
CA ASP A 173 -1.21 0.58 -54.54
C ASP A 173 0.20 1.02 -54.96
N THR A 174 1.23 0.37 -54.40
CA THR A 174 2.55 0.29 -55.02
C THR A 174 2.41 -0.61 -56.24
N GLU A 175 2.00 0.00 -57.35
CA GLU A 175 2.15 -0.55 -58.69
C GLU A 175 3.65 -0.72 -58.96
N TRP A 176 4.06 -1.98 -59.05
CA TRP A 176 5.39 -2.36 -59.50
C TRP A 176 5.52 -1.99 -60.97
N THR A 177 6.10 -0.84 -61.26
CA THR A 177 6.70 -0.60 -62.57
C THR A 177 8.18 -0.80 -62.44
N ASP A 178 8.63 -1.91 -63.02
CA ASP A 178 9.97 -2.12 -63.53
C ASP A 178 10.52 -0.81 -64.11
N ASP A 179 11.55 -0.25 -63.49
CA ASP A 179 12.45 0.64 -64.21
C ASP A 179 13.88 0.20 -63.95
N GLU A 180 14.50 -0.17 -65.06
CA GLU A 180 15.80 -0.77 -65.17
C GLU A 180 16.88 0.26 -64.85
N GLY A 181 17.93 -0.21 -64.18
CA GLY A 181 19.31 0.15 -64.50
C GLY A 181 19.62 1.63 -64.67
N HIS A 182 19.80 2.32 -63.54
CA HIS A 182 20.80 3.39 -63.51
C HIS A 182 21.76 3.17 -62.34
N GLU A 183 22.83 2.43 -62.66
CA GLU A 183 24.11 2.47 -61.97
C GLU A 183 24.61 3.92 -62.06
N HIS A 184 24.43 4.68 -60.99
CA HIS A 184 25.20 5.90 -60.79
C HIS A 184 26.12 5.68 -59.58
N GLU A 185 27.23 5.05 -59.91
CA GLU A 185 28.49 5.19 -59.21
C GLU A 185 28.84 6.69 -59.19
N PHE A 186 28.78 7.32 -58.02
CA PHE A 186 29.61 8.47 -57.70
C PHE A 186 29.84 8.48 -56.19
N ASP A 187 30.94 7.81 -55.87
CA ASP A 187 31.83 8.06 -54.75
C ASP A 187 32.08 9.57 -54.58
N ASP A 188 31.89 10.08 -53.38
CA ASP A 188 32.69 11.19 -52.84
C ASP A 188 32.46 11.22 -51.33
N GLY A 189 33.44 10.67 -50.63
CA GLY A 189 33.53 10.64 -49.19
C GLY A 189 33.39 12.01 -48.55
N LEU A 190 32.49 12.07 -47.56
CA LEU A 190 32.51 13.07 -46.51
C LEU A 190 32.36 12.33 -45.18
N GLU A 191 33.47 11.67 -44.82
CA GLU A 191 33.77 11.21 -43.47
C GLU A 191 33.94 12.47 -42.60
N LEU A 192 32.80 13.04 -42.16
CA LEU A 192 32.78 14.07 -41.13
C LEU A 192 32.96 13.39 -39.78
N ASP A 193 34.24 13.22 -39.47
CA ASP A 193 34.81 12.92 -38.17
C ASP A 193 34.39 14.02 -37.17
N LEU A 194 33.19 13.89 -36.64
CA LEU A 194 32.69 14.68 -35.51
C LEU A 194 32.73 13.79 -34.28
N GLU A 195 33.95 13.62 -33.78
CA GLU A 195 34.26 13.17 -32.43
C GLU A 195 33.68 14.21 -31.44
N PRO A 196 32.63 13.90 -30.65
CA PRO A 196 32.31 14.76 -29.53
C PRO A 196 33.30 14.44 -28.41
N ASP A 197 34.23 15.38 -28.17
CA ASP A 197 35.02 15.53 -26.95
C ASP A 197 34.07 15.68 -25.76
N VAL A 198 33.48 14.56 -25.33
CA VAL A 198 32.78 14.43 -24.05
C VAL A 198 33.88 14.38 -23.00
N LYS A 199 34.28 15.56 -22.55
CA LYS A 199 34.89 15.74 -21.23
C LYS A 199 33.91 15.19 -20.21
N GLN A 200 34.09 13.92 -19.87
CA GLN A 200 33.59 13.36 -18.62
C GLN A 200 34.24 14.17 -17.51
N GLU A 201 33.49 15.15 -17.01
CA GLU A 201 33.72 15.72 -15.70
C GLU A 201 33.52 14.55 -14.72
N GLU A 202 34.63 13.90 -14.41
CA GLU A 202 34.79 12.95 -13.33
C GLU A 202 34.42 13.67 -12.03
N VAL A 203 33.13 13.66 -11.71
CA VAL A 203 32.64 14.02 -10.39
C VAL A 203 33.08 12.92 -9.46
N GLU A 204 34.30 13.11 -8.94
CA GLU A 204 34.88 12.39 -7.82
C GLU A 204 33.84 12.39 -6.67
N PRO A 205 33.27 11.24 -6.28
CA PRO A 205 32.48 11.18 -5.07
C PRO A 205 33.45 11.32 -3.91
N LYS A 206 33.57 12.56 -3.42
CA LYS A 206 34.21 12.89 -2.16
C LYS A 206 33.48 12.09 -1.07
N LEU A 207 34.02 10.93 -0.76
CA LEU A 207 33.75 10.18 0.46
C LEU A 207 34.12 11.11 1.62
N GLU A 208 33.11 11.80 2.16
CA GLU A 208 33.14 12.28 3.54
C GLU A 208 33.15 11.03 4.44
N GLU A 209 34.34 10.47 4.60
CA GLU A 209 34.80 10.01 5.91
C GLU A 209 34.76 11.21 6.88
N ASP A 210 34.55 10.87 8.15
CA ASP A 210 34.59 11.74 9.33
C ASP A 210 33.30 12.46 9.72
N ALA A 211 32.41 11.71 10.39
CA ALA A 211 31.97 12.12 11.72
C ALA A 211 31.54 10.92 12.54
N VAL A 212 32.54 10.21 13.07
CA VAL A 212 32.48 9.62 14.40
C VAL A 212 32.03 10.72 15.36
N HIS A 213 30.76 10.68 15.78
CA HIS A 213 30.35 11.37 16.99
C HIS A 213 29.59 10.39 17.86
N ASP A 214 30.31 9.95 18.88
CA ASP A 214 29.84 9.26 20.06
C ASP A 214 28.48 9.81 20.49
N SER A 215 27.44 8.97 20.39
CA SER A 215 26.28 9.10 21.25
C SER A 215 26.59 8.37 22.55
N PRO A 216 26.75 9.07 23.69
CA PRO A 216 26.88 8.42 24.98
C PRO A 216 25.54 7.73 25.27
N PHE A 217 25.55 6.40 25.14
CA PHE A 217 24.47 5.54 25.59
C PHE A 217 24.46 5.59 27.12
N ASP A 218 23.71 6.56 27.65
CA ASP A 218 23.44 6.71 29.07
C ASP A 218 22.58 5.51 29.49
N SER A 219 23.25 4.46 29.96
CA SER A 219 22.62 3.28 30.52
C SER A 219 21.99 3.68 31.85
N PRO A 220 20.68 3.42 32.06
CA PRO A 220 20.08 3.63 33.37
C PRO A 220 20.77 2.72 34.39
N ARG A 221 21.47 3.35 35.33
CA ARG A 221 21.93 2.73 36.58
C ARG A 221 20.73 2.04 37.23
N GLN A 222 20.69 0.72 37.15
CA GLN A 222 19.90 -0.07 38.08
C GLN A 222 20.52 0.15 39.46
N ALA A 223 19.85 0.95 40.28
CA ALA A 223 20.15 1.09 41.69
C ALA A 223 19.82 -0.23 42.38
N VAL A 224 20.82 -1.10 42.47
CA VAL A 224 20.88 -2.19 43.44
C VAL A 224 21.32 -1.56 44.76
N LEU A 225 20.38 -1.27 45.66
CA LEU A 225 20.66 -1.07 47.09
C LEU A 225 19.51 -1.69 47.93
N THR A 226 19.78 -2.93 48.34
CA THR A 226 19.61 -3.54 49.67
C THR A 226 18.27 -3.41 50.43
N PRO A 227 17.69 -4.52 50.92
CA PRO A 227 16.69 -4.50 51.99
C PRO A 227 17.32 -3.96 53.27
N ASN A 228 16.71 -2.91 53.83
CA ASN A 228 17.02 -2.39 55.15
C ASN A 228 16.47 -3.38 56.20
N GLU A 229 17.34 -4.25 56.72
CA GLU A 229 17.13 -4.91 58.01
C GLU A 229 17.30 -3.88 59.14
N GLY A 230 16.31 -3.78 60.03
CA GLY A 230 16.54 -3.24 61.37
C GLY A 230 15.42 -2.35 61.93
N GLY A 231 14.94 -2.71 63.12
CA GLY A 231 14.07 -1.90 63.97
C GLY A 231 12.68 -2.51 64.09
N ASP A 232 12.42 -3.51 64.94
CA ASP A 232 12.29 -3.36 66.39
C ASP A 232 11.45 -2.12 66.75
N ASP A 233 10.17 -2.34 66.99
CA ASP A 233 9.43 -1.64 68.03
C ASP A 233 8.34 -2.58 68.55
N ALA A 234 8.63 -3.10 69.74
CA ALA A 234 7.70 -3.70 70.65
C ALA A 234 6.74 -2.65 71.23
N ASP A 235 5.66 -3.16 71.84
CA ASP A 235 4.73 -2.45 72.72
C ASP A 235 3.71 -1.55 71.96
N VAL A 236 2.41 -1.57 72.20
CA VAL A 236 1.64 -1.60 73.44
C VAL A 236 0.20 -1.94 73.04
N PHE A 237 -0.43 -3.00 73.57
CA PHE A 237 -1.86 -3.00 73.92
C PHE A 237 -2.13 -4.18 74.87
N GLY A 238 -2.00 -3.88 76.16
CA GLY A 238 -2.72 -4.53 77.23
C GLY A 238 -3.69 -3.52 77.84
#